data_AF-A0A6J1SW55-F1
#
_entry.id   AF-A0A6J1SW55-F1
#
_cell.length_a   1.000
_cell.length_b   1.000
_cell.length_c   1.000
_cell.angle_alpha   90.00
_cell.angle_beta   90.00
_cell.angle_gamma   90.00
#
_symmetry.space_group_name_H-M   'P 1'
#
loop_
_entity.id
_entity.type
_entity.pdbx_description
1 polymer ?
#
loop_
_entity_poly.entity_id
_entity_poly.type
_entity_poly.pdbx_seq_one_letter_code
_entity_poly.pdbx_strand_id
1 'polypeptide(L)'
;MSGDCSPHPSEERDGSVLQLTDTRRLGPRQRSPLLRVLPSKAVASAAGGKRSKVPSTLVGHSCFTFNNKREPDVQELIRKGVEVRERSYSPYSKFKVGSAILCADNTVVTGCNVENGAHGSICAERSAVVKAVSEGKREFQKVVVVADKLENQFTAPCGSCRQFIIEFGTGTEIFLSPPDMSEVLVTSIKEILPLHFTLTD
;
A
#
# COMPACT_ATOMS: atom_id res chain seq x y z
N MET A 1 4.78 -9.32 -61.49
CA MET A 1 5.14 -10.74 -61.73
C MET A 1 5.39 -11.35 -60.34
N SER A 2 4.39 -11.55 -59.49
CA SER A 2 3.49 -12.72 -59.42
C SER A 2 4.26 -14.04 -59.57
N GLY A 3 4.44 -14.73 -58.45
CA GLY A 3 5.11 -16.02 -58.29
C GLY A 3 4.86 -16.48 -56.85
N ASP A 4 3.63 -16.78 -56.47
CA ASP A 4 2.87 -18.01 -56.73
C ASP A 4 3.00 -18.96 -55.53
N CYS A 5 1.85 -19.16 -54.88
CA CYS A 5 1.63 -19.96 -53.70
C CYS A 5 1.00 -21.25 -54.20
N SER A 6 1.58 -22.42 -53.93
CA SER A 6 0.79 -23.66 -53.82
C SER A 6 1.49 -24.75 -53.00
N PRO A 7 0.71 -25.62 -52.33
CA PRO A 7 1.15 -26.42 -51.18
C PRO A 7 1.17 -27.94 -51.47
N HIS A 8 1.95 -28.73 -50.72
CA HIS A 8 1.80 -30.19 -50.57
C HIS A 8 2.65 -30.69 -49.38
N PRO A 9 2.40 -31.88 -48.80
CA PRO A 9 1.14 -32.48 -48.39
C PRO A 9 1.18 -32.96 -46.91
N SER A 10 0.01 -33.34 -46.42
CA SER A 10 -0.27 -33.97 -45.13
C SER A 10 0.43 -35.31 -44.91
N GLU A 11 1.08 -35.49 -43.77
CA GLU A 11 1.28 -36.81 -43.16
C GLU A 11 0.51 -36.89 -41.84
N GLU A 12 -0.53 -37.72 -41.85
CA GLU A 12 -1.10 -38.33 -40.65
C GLU A 12 -0.16 -39.41 -40.11
N ARG A 13 -0.07 -39.49 -38.78
CA ARG A 13 0.21 -40.66 -37.92
C ARG A 13 0.46 -40.11 -36.52
N ASP A 14 0.01 -40.67 -35.40
CA ASP A 14 -0.96 -41.68 -35.01
C ASP A 14 -1.03 -41.50 -33.47
N GLY A 15 -2.09 -41.98 -32.85
CA GLY A 15 -2.50 -41.63 -31.51
C GLY A 15 -1.49 -41.92 -30.40
N SER A 16 -1.37 -40.95 -29.50
CA SER A 16 -1.28 -41.24 -28.07
C SER A 16 -2.10 -40.19 -27.32
N VAL A 17 -3.35 -40.56 -27.10
CA VAL A 17 -4.27 -39.93 -26.16
C VAL A 17 -3.57 -39.78 -24.81
N LEU A 18 -3.22 -38.56 -24.41
CA LEU A 18 -2.89 -38.24 -23.02
C LEU A 18 -4.21 -38.26 -22.24
N GLN A 19 -4.61 -39.48 -21.87
CA GLN A 19 -5.71 -39.71 -20.96
C GLN A 19 -5.35 -39.08 -19.61
N LEU A 20 -6.17 -38.14 -19.17
CA LEU A 20 -6.27 -37.72 -17.78
C LEU A 20 -6.61 -38.95 -16.94
N THR A 21 -5.60 -39.60 -16.37
CA THR A 21 -5.79 -40.66 -15.38
C THR A 21 -5.67 -40.09 -13.98
N ASP A 22 -6.82 -40.13 -13.31
CA ASP A 22 -6.98 -40.54 -11.92
C ASP A 22 -6.85 -39.47 -10.82
N THR A 23 -7.96 -38.77 -10.62
CA THR A 23 -8.35 -38.18 -9.34
C THR A 23 -8.66 -39.26 -8.32
N ARG A 24 -7.65 -39.82 -7.63
CA ARG A 24 -7.84 -40.55 -6.35
C ARG A 24 -6.50 -40.93 -5.70
N ARG A 25 -6.06 -40.15 -4.72
CA ARG A 25 -5.37 -40.59 -3.47
C ARG A 25 -5.06 -39.38 -2.57
N LEU A 26 -6.12 -38.73 -2.07
CA LEU A 26 -6.00 -37.91 -0.86
C LEU A 26 -6.17 -38.85 0.35
N GLY A 27 -5.07 -39.09 1.06
CA GLY A 27 -5.01 -39.89 2.27
C GLY A 27 -5.77 -39.26 3.45
N PRO A 28 -6.02 -40.04 4.52
CA PRO A 28 -7.03 -39.73 5.51
C PRO A 28 -6.64 -38.58 6.44
N ARG A 29 -7.61 -37.69 6.62
CA ARG A 29 -7.81 -36.76 7.73
C ARG A 29 -7.03 -37.13 9.00
N GLN A 30 -5.96 -36.39 9.30
CA GLN A 30 -5.48 -36.27 10.68
C GLN A 30 -6.24 -35.13 11.35
N ARG A 31 -7.14 -35.52 12.25
CA ARG A 31 -7.95 -34.64 13.08
C ARG A 31 -7.21 -34.32 14.37
N SER A 32 -7.21 -33.03 14.70
CA SER A 32 -7.26 -32.42 16.06
C SER A 32 -5.94 -32.36 16.86
N PRO A 33 -5.77 -31.37 17.78
CA PRO A 33 -6.75 -31.02 18.79
C PRO A 33 -7.49 -29.70 18.54
N LEU A 34 -8.80 -29.73 18.78
CA LEU A 34 -9.64 -28.56 19.01
C LEU A 34 -9.06 -27.75 20.18
N LEU A 35 -8.48 -26.59 19.89
CA LEU A 35 -8.24 -25.59 20.93
C LEU A 35 -9.61 -25.04 21.36
N ARG A 36 -10.03 -25.45 22.55
CA ARG A 36 -11.30 -25.08 23.17
C ARG A 36 -11.26 -23.59 23.54
N VAL A 37 -11.66 -22.71 22.61
CA VAL A 37 -11.85 -21.29 22.92
C VAL A 37 -13.07 -21.18 23.82
N LEU A 38 -12.85 -20.91 25.10
CA LEU A 38 -13.91 -20.58 26.05
C LEU A 38 -14.50 -19.22 25.67
N PRO A 39 -15.83 -19.02 25.75
CA PRO A 39 -16.43 -17.74 25.45
C PRO A 39 -16.05 -16.74 26.56
N SER A 40 -15.40 -15.63 26.20
CA SER A 40 -15.24 -14.51 27.12
C SER A 40 -16.62 -13.91 27.38
N LYS A 41 -17.06 -13.98 28.63
CA LYS A 41 -18.31 -13.38 29.09
C LYS A 41 -18.39 -11.92 28.68
N ALA A 42 -19.53 -11.56 28.10
CA ALA A 42 -19.96 -10.18 27.95
C ALA A 42 -20.03 -9.53 29.34
N VAL A 43 -19.44 -8.34 29.49
CA VAL A 43 -19.70 -7.45 30.62
C VAL A 43 -20.31 -6.17 30.05
N ALA A 44 -21.49 -5.87 30.56
CA ALA A 44 -22.32 -4.76 30.18
C ALA A 44 -21.72 -3.40 30.60
N SER A 45 -22.15 -2.39 29.84
CA SER A 45 -21.97 -0.95 29.97
C SER A 45 -22.10 -0.39 31.40
N ALA A 46 -21.28 0.62 31.70
CA ALA A 46 -21.65 1.70 32.61
C ALA A 46 -21.11 3.04 32.09
N ALA A 47 -22.00 4.01 31.98
CA ALA A 47 -21.75 5.39 31.61
C ALA A 47 -20.94 6.15 32.69
N GLY A 48 -20.22 7.19 32.28
CA GLY A 48 -19.65 8.17 33.22
C GLY A 48 -18.46 8.90 32.63
N GLY A 49 -18.67 10.15 32.21
CA GLY A 49 -17.67 10.94 31.51
C GLY A 49 -16.44 11.35 32.33
N LYS A 50 -15.37 11.67 31.59
CA LYS A 50 -14.63 12.94 31.63
C LYS A 50 -13.61 12.90 30.50
N ARG A 51 -13.73 13.84 29.55
CA ARG A 51 -12.65 14.20 28.62
C ARG A 51 -11.39 14.47 29.43
N SER A 52 -10.27 13.79 29.14
CA SER A 52 -8.94 14.35 29.40
C SER A 52 -7.80 13.54 28.76
N LYS A 53 -6.96 14.31 28.06
CA LYS A 53 -5.53 14.12 27.75
C LYS A 53 -5.16 13.04 26.73
N VAL A 54 -4.98 13.51 25.49
CA VAL A 54 -4.04 12.93 24.54
C VAL A 54 -2.61 13.19 25.08
N PRO A 55 -1.76 12.18 25.26
CA PRO A 55 -0.33 12.40 25.44
C PRO A 55 0.38 11.81 24.23
N SER A 56 0.48 12.58 23.14
CA SER A 56 1.26 12.19 21.96
C SER A 56 2.31 13.25 21.68
N THR A 57 3.22 13.45 22.64
CA THR A 57 4.44 14.21 22.40
C THR A 57 5.43 13.32 21.65
N LEU A 58 5.16 13.05 20.37
CA LEU A 58 6.22 12.76 19.41
C LEU A 58 6.95 14.09 19.19
N VAL A 59 8.13 14.19 19.78
CA VAL A 59 8.98 15.39 19.77
C VAL A 59 9.14 15.89 18.33
N GLY A 60 8.72 17.13 18.07
CA GLY A 60 9.04 17.89 16.86
C GLY A 60 8.07 17.78 15.69
N HIS A 61 7.06 16.91 15.71
CA HIS A 61 6.13 16.78 14.57
C HIS A 61 4.76 17.38 14.91
N SER A 62 4.27 18.27 14.06
CA SER A 62 2.92 18.82 14.19
C SER A 62 1.89 17.74 13.85
N CYS A 63 1.29 17.16 14.88
CA CYS A 63 0.16 16.24 14.74
C CYS A 63 -1.15 17.03 14.73
N PHE A 64 -2.03 16.76 13.77
CA PHE A 64 -3.34 17.41 13.70
C PHE A 64 -4.46 16.37 13.70
N THR A 65 -5.55 16.69 14.39
CA THR A 65 -6.81 15.97 14.23
C THR A 65 -7.49 16.43 12.95
N PHE A 66 -8.14 15.51 12.24
CA PHE A 66 -8.80 15.72 10.94
C PHE A 66 -9.77 16.91 10.89
N ASN A 67 -10.28 17.34 12.04
CA ASN A 67 -11.27 18.42 12.17
C ASN A 67 -10.72 19.85 12.33
N ASN A 68 -9.41 20.08 12.15
CA ASN A 68 -8.86 21.44 12.08
C ASN A 68 -8.47 21.82 10.63
N LYS A 69 -9.37 22.60 9.99
CA LYS A 69 -9.15 23.47 8.82
C LYS A 69 -7.79 23.35 8.10
N ARG A 70 -7.64 22.38 7.19
CA ARG A 70 -6.69 22.45 6.06
C ARG A 70 -7.45 22.23 4.75
N GLU A 71 -6.82 22.67 3.67
CA GLU A 71 -7.29 22.64 2.26
C GLU A 71 -8.15 21.38 1.95
N PRO A 72 -9.37 21.53 1.43
CA PRO A 72 -10.26 20.41 1.08
C PRO A 72 -9.59 19.36 0.18
N ASP A 73 -8.58 19.79 -0.58
CA ASP A 73 -7.77 18.95 -1.47
C ASP A 73 -6.98 17.85 -0.73
N VAL A 74 -6.52 18.10 0.50
CA VAL A 74 -5.74 17.11 1.27
C VAL A 74 -6.65 16.01 1.81
N GLN A 75 -7.85 16.37 2.29
CA GLN A 75 -8.81 15.37 2.75
C GLN A 75 -9.21 14.43 1.62
N GLU A 76 -9.41 14.97 0.42
CA GLU A 76 -9.72 14.17 -0.76
C GLU A 76 -8.54 13.28 -1.18
N LEU A 77 -7.32 13.78 -1.09
CA LEU A 77 -6.13 12.97 -1.33
C LEU A 77 -6.01 11.80 -0.33
N ILE A 78 -6.36 12.02 0.94
CA ILE A 78 -6.40 10.95 1.95
C ILE A 78 -7.49 9.94 1.65
N ARG A 79 -8.70 10.37 1.25
CA ARG A 79 -9.77 9.45 0.82
C ARG A 79 -9.32 8.54 -0.32
N LYS A 80 -8.65 9.10 -1.34
CA LYS A 80 -8.08 8.32 -2.44
C LYS A 80 -7.02 7.31 -1.95
N GLY A 81 -6.23 7.68 -0.94
CA GLY A 81 -5.30 6.78 -0.25
C GLY A 81 -6.01 5.63 0.47
N VAL A 82 -7.11 5.92 1.18
CA VAL A 82 -7.96 4.91 1.84
C VAL A 82 -8.58 3.96 0.81
N GLU A 83 -9.12 4.49 -0.29
CA GLU A 83 -9.74 3.68 -1.34
C GLU A 83 -8.76 2.73 -2.02
N VAL A 84 -7.56 3.22 -2.40
CA VAL A 84 -6.56 2.38 -3.07
C VAL A 84 -5.96 1.35 -2.13
N ARG A 85 -5.90 1.62 -0.82
CA ARG A 85 -5.43 0.66 0.20
C ARG A 85 -6.18 -0.66 0.12
N GLU A 86 -7.46 -0.64 -0.20
CA GLU A 86 -8.27 -1.85 -0.31
C GLU A 86 -7.88 -2.76 -1.48
N ARG A 87 -7.11 -2.24 -2.45
CA ARG A 87 -6.54 -3.00 -3.56
C ARG A 87 -5.20 -3.66 -3.25
N SER A 88 -4.66 -3.46 -2.03
CA SER A 88 -3.41 -4.06 -1.58
C SER A 88 -3.40 -5.57 -1.80
N TYR A 89 -2.36 -6.07 -2.49
CA TYR A 89 -2.07 -7.48 -2.55
C TYR A 89 -1.06 -7.81 -1.45
N SER A 90 -1.56 -8.13 -0.26
CA SER A 90 -0.74 -8.40 0.92
C SER A 90 -1.12 -9.71 1.62
N PRO A 91 -1.07 -10.87 0.92
CA PRO A 91 -1.50 -12.13 1.50
C PRO A 91 -0.53 -12.68 2.56
N TYR A 92 0.71 -12.19 2.65
CA TYR A 92 1.71 -12.69 3.58
C TYR A 92 1.69 -11.90 4.88
N SER A 93 1.89 -10.57 4.84
CA SER A 93 1.87 -9.73 6.06
C SER A 93 0.47 -9.43 6.58
N LYS A 94 -0.55 -9.50 5.70
CA LYS A 94 -1.91 -8.98 5.95
C LYS A 94 -1.95 -7.48 6.27
N PHE A 95 -0.87 -6.75 6.00
CA PHE A 95 -0.75 -5.33 6.28
C PHE A 95 -0.98 -4.52 5.00
N LYS A 96 -2.14 -3.87 4.93
CA LYS A 96 -2.52 -3.05 3.75
C LYS A 96 -2.03 -1.62 3.91
N VAL A 97 -1.40 -1.12 2.85
CA VAL A 97 -0.92 0.26 2.72
C VAL A 97 -1.45 0.84 1.41
N GLY A 98 -2.02 2.04 1.47
CA GLY A 98 -2.39 2.84 0.32
C GLY A 98 -1.55 4.12 0.26
N SER A 99 -1.32 4.64 -0.94
CA SER A 99 -0.65 5.91 -1.14
C SER A 99 -1.31 6.69 -2.27
N ALA A 100 -1.34 8.01 -2.12
CA ALA A 100 -1.83 8.94 -3.12
C ALA A 100 -0.86 10.12 -3.24
N ILE A 101 -0.51 10.48 -4.47
CA ILE A 101 0.46 11.52 -4.80
C ILE A 101 -0.26 12.63 -5.56
N LEU A 102 -0.14 13.87 -5.09
CA LEU A 102 -0.52 15.07 -5.83
C LEU A 102 0.71 15.58 -6.61
N CYS A 103 0.63 15.54 -7.93
CA CYS A 103 1.66 16.05 -8.82
C CYS A 103 1.55 17.58 -9.01
N ALA A 104 2.59 18.22 -9.53
CA ALA A 104 2.63 19.67 -9.74
C ALA A 104 1.53 20.21 -10.67
N ASP A 105 1.02 19.38 -11.58
CA ASP A 105 -0.07 19.71 -12.49
C ASP A 105 -1.47 19.35 -11.96
N ASN A 106 -1.58 19.16 -10.65
CA ASN A 106 -2.80 18.76 -9.92
C ASN A 106 -3.33 17.36 -10.26
N THR A 107 -2.59 16.55 -11.03
CA THR A 107 -2.98 15.15 -11.21
C THR A 107 -2.72 14.33 -9.96
N VAL A 108 -3.64 13.41 -9.67
CA VAL A 108 -3.54 12.50 -8.53
C VAL A 108 -3.26 11.09 -9.00
N VAL A 109 -2.18 10.51 -8.51
CA VAL A 109 -1.76 9.14 -8.80
C VAL A 109 -1.82 8.32 -7.52
N THR A 110 -2.39 7.12 -7.59
CA THR A 110 -2.55 6.24 -6.43
C THR A 110 -1.82 4.91 -6.59
N GLY A 111 -1.43 4.31 -5.47
CA GLY A 111 -0.75 3.02 -5.41
C GLY A 111 -1.06 2.28 -4.11
N CYS A 112 -0.87 0.97 -4.12
CA CYS A 112 -0.95 0.11 -2.93
C CYS A 112 0.25 -0.83 -2.88
N ASN A 113 0.52 -1.43 -1.73
CA ASN A 113 1.59 -2.42 -1.62
C ASN A 113 1.20 -3.71 -2.33
N VAL A 114 2.19 -4.32 -2.96
CA VAL A 114 2.07 -5.62 -3.64
C VAL A 114 3.20 -6.51 -3.15
N GLU A 115 2.82 -7.57 -2.46
CA GLU A 115 3.74 -8.58 -1.97
C GLU A 115 3.99 -9.66 -3.00
N ASN A 116 5.09 -10.38 -2.82
CA ASN A 116 5.46 -11.49 -3.68
C ASN A 116 6.01 -12.65 -2.83
N GLY A 117 5.88 -13.89 -3.33
CA GLY A 117 6.42 -15.08 -2.66
C GLY A 117 7.96 -15.15 -2.70
N ALA A 118 8.58 -14.45 -3.65
CA ALA A 118 9.99 -14.10 -3.58
C ALA A 118 10.13 -12.76 -2.84
N HIS A 119 11.27 -12.54 -2.18
CA HIS A 119 11.54 -11.40 -1.27
C HIS A 119 11.57 -9.98 -1.93
N GLY A 120 10.82 -9.74 -3.01
CA GLY A 120 10.80 -8.50 -3.81
C GLY A 120 9.47 -7.75 -3.80
N SER A 121 8.89 -7.51 -2.63
CA SER A 121 7.64 -6.73 -2.50
C SER A 121 7.84 -5.23 -2.82
N ILE A 122 6.81 -4.58 -3.39
CA ILE A 122 6.79 -3.14 -3.64
C ILE A 122 5.83 -2.44 -2.66
N CYS A 123 6.29 -1.34 -2.07
CA CYS A 123 5.50 -0.53 -1.14
C CYS A 123 4.51 0.37 -1.90
N ALA A 124 3.46 0.83 -1.22
CA ALA A 124 2.41 1.64 -1.84
C ALA A 124 2.92 2.94 -2.46
N GLU A 125 3.85 3.61 -1.78
CA GLU A 125 4.47 4.85 -2.19
C GLU A 125 5.28 4.64 -3.47
N ARG A 126 6.10 3.57 -3.51
CA ARG A 126 6.87 3.21 -4.71
C ARG A 126 5.95 2.82 -5.87
N SER A 127 4.86 2.08 -5.62
CA SER A 127 3.86 1.78 -6.64
C SER A 127 3.25 3.06 -7.24
N ALA A 128 2.91 4.04 -6.38
CA ALA A 128 2.36 5.32 -6.83
C ALA A 128 3.39 6.17 -7.59
N VAL A 129 4.64 6.25 -7.12
CA VAL A 129 5.72 6.98 -7.80
C VAL A 129 6.02 6.34 -9.16
N VAL A 130 6.19 5.02 -9.24
CA VAL A 130 6.47 4.33 -10.51
C VAL A 130 5.35 4.59 -11.52
N LYS A 131 4.09 4.54 -11.08
CA LYS A 131 2.95 4.88 -11.92
C LYS A 131 3.03 6.35 -12.41
N ALA A 132 3.24 7.30 -11.50
CA ALA A 132 3.32 8.71 -11.83
C ALA A 132 4.42 9.00 -12.86
N VAL A 133 5.61 8.43 -12.65
CA VAL A 133 6.75 8.58 -13.57
C VAL A 133 6.45 7.96 -14.92
N SER A 134 5.81 6.78 -14.97
CA SER A 134 5.42 6.14 -16.22
C SER A 134 4.38 6.95 -17.02
N GLU A 135 3.61 7.80 -16.33
CA GLU A 135 2.63 8.72 -16.90
C GLU A 135 3.23 10.13 -17.16
N GLY A 136 4.56 10.27 -17.06
CA GLY A 136 5.29 11.51 -17.36
C GLY A 136 5.32 12.53 -16.22
N LYS A 137 4.87 12.19 -15.02
CA LYS A 137 4.86 13.09 -13.85
C LYS A 137 6.10 12.88 -12.99
N ARG A 138 6.88 13.95 -12.79
CA ARG A 138 8.17 13.90 -12.09
C ARG A 138 8.34 14.98 -11.01
N GLU A 139 7.28 15.71 -10.71
CA GLU A 139 7.27 16.74 -9.68
C GLU A 139 6.10 16.49 -8.72
N PHE A 140 6.40 16.24 -7.45
CA PHE A 140 5.42 15.84 -6.44
C PHE A 140 5.27 16.90 -5.36
N GLN A 141 4.05 17.40 -5.17
CA GLN A 141 3.75 18.38 -4.14
C GLN A 141 3.46 17.70 -2.80
N LYS A 142 2.61 16.67 -2.81
CA LYS A 142 2.13 16.00 -1.59
C LYS A 142 2.08 14.49 -1.80
N VAL A 143 2.45 13.74 -0.77
CA VAL A 143 2.30 12.28 -0.72
C VAL A 143 1.53 11.91 0.54
N VAL A 144 0.48 11.13 0.39
CA VAL A 144 -0.25 10.50 1.49
C VAL A 144 0.18 9.05 1.62
N VAL A 145 0.32 8.58 2.86
CA VAL A 145 0.44 7.17 3.23
C VAL A 145 -0.69 6.82 4.19
N VAL A 146 -1.47 5.80 3.83
CA VAL A 146 -2.58 5.29 4.62
C VAL A 146 -2.30 3.85 5.03
N ALA A 147 -2.21 3.59 6.32
CA ALA A 147 -2.08 2.25 6.88
C ALA A 147 -2.54 2.23 8.34
N ASP A 148 -2.79 1.04 8.89
CA ASP A 148 -3.14 0.92 10.29
C ASP A 148 -2.01 1.45 11.18
N LYS A 149 -2.39 2.00 12.34
CA LYS A 149 -1.42 2.32 13.39
C LYS A 149 -0.99 1.05 14.08
N LEU A 150 0.30 0.91 14.29
CA LEU A 150 0.87 -0.15 15.11
C LEU A 150 1.30 0.46 16.43
N GLU A 151 0.82 -0.08 17.55
CA GLU A 151 1.14 0.44 18.90
C GLU A 151 0.91 1.96 19.04
N ASN A 152 -0.18 2.46 18.46
CA ASN A 152 -0.55 3.89 18.37
C ASN A 152 0.44 4.79 17.61
N GLN A 153 1.37 4.22 16.83
CA GLN A 153 2.30 4.97 15.99
C GLN A 153 1.84 5.00 14.54
N PHE A 154 2.10 6.13 13.87
CA PHE A 154 1.87 6.27 12.43
C PHE A 154 2.84 5.40 11.63
N THR A 155 2.32 4.78 10.58
CA THR A 155 3.15 4.06 9.62
C THR A 155 3.82 5.06 8.67
N ALA A 156 5.10 5.32 8.89
CA ALA A 156 5.91 6.19 8.04
C ALA A 156 6.47 5.45 6.82
N PRO A 157 6.80 6.17 5.72
CA PRO A 157 7.48 5.57 4.58
C PRO A 157 8.77 4.86 4.99
N CYS A 158 9.04 3.69 4.41
CA CYS A 158 10.30 2.98 4.65
C CYS A 158 11.48 3.71 3.98
N GLY A 159 12.72 3.39 4.37
CA GLY A 159 13.91 4.09 3.87
C GLY A 159 14.00 4.12 2.34
N SER A 160 13.69 3.00 1.66
CA SER A 160 13.65 2.95 0.20
C SER A 160 12.59 3.86 -0.41
N CYS A 161 11.41 3.96 0.20
CA CYS A 161 10.36 4.90 -0.26
C CYS A 161 10.80 6.34 -0.08
N ARG A 162 11.46 6.68 1.03
CA ARG A 162 11.97 8.04 1.27
C ARG A 162 12.97 8.46 0.20
N GLN A 163 13.93 7.58 -0.11
CA GLN A 163 14.90 7.84 -1.18
C GLN A 163 14.22 7.93 -2.55
N PHE A 164 13.19 7.11 -2.80
CA PHE A 164 12.44 7.16 -4.06
C PHE A 164 11.67 8.47 -4.24
N ILE A 165 11.08 9.00 -3.17
CA ILE A 165 10.29 10.24 -3.22
C ILE A 165 11.24 11.44 -3.37
N ILE A 166 12.33 11.50 -2.60
CA ILE A 166 13.21 12.68 -2.57
C ILE A 166 13.93 12.93 -3.89
N GLU A 167 14.14 11.87 -4.70
CA GLU A 167 14.67 11.95 -6.07
C GLU A 167 13.86 12.94 -6.95
N PHE A 168 12.57 13.11 -6.68
CA PHE A 168 11.65 13.95 -7.44
C PHE A 168 11.40 15.32 -6.80
N GLY A 169 12.17 15.65 -5.76
CA GLY A 169 12.12 16.96 -5.13
C GLY A 169 12.19 16.89 -3.61
N THR A 170 12.79 17.93 -3.04
CA THR A 170 12.94 18.06 -1.58
C THR A 170 11.80 18.82 -0.90
N GLY A 171 10.88 19.39 -1.68
CA GLY A 171 9.75 20.19 -1.21
C GLY A 171 8.47 19.40 -0.95
N THR A 172 8.50 18.07 -1.09
CA THR A 172 7.30 17.24 -0.97
C THR A 172 6.82 17.12 0.48
N GLU A 173 5.56 17.49 0.73
CA GLU A 173 4.88 17.26 2.02
C GLU A 173 4.40 15.81 2.13
N ILE A 174 4.54 15.22 3.32
CA ILE A 174 4.14 13.85 3.62
C ILE A 174 3.03 13.85 4.67
N PHE A 175 1.94 13.14 4.37
CA PHE A 175 0.78 12.99 5.24
C PHE A 175 0.62 11.52 5.62
N LEU A 176 0.62 11.20 6.92
CA LEU A 176 0.41 9.85 7.42
C LEU A 176 -0.95 9.77 8.09
N SER A 177 -1.76 8.78 7.72
CA SER A 177 -3.12 8.65 8.23
C SER A 177 -3.51 7.19 8.47
N PRO A 178 -4.23 6.88 9.56
CA PRO A 178 -4.99 5.64 9.68
C PRO A 178 -6.16 5.61 8.68
N PRO A 179 -6.71 4.43 8.35
CA PRO A 179 -7.84 4.33 7.42
C PRO A 179 -9.11 5.05 7.88
N ASP A 180 -9.31 5.19 9.19
CA ASP A 180 -10.43 5.92 9.79
C ASP A 180 -10.26 7.45 9.75
N MET A 181 -9.11 7.93 9.26
CA MET A 181 -8.74 9.34 9.15
C MET A 181 -8.83 10.11 10.48
N SER A 182 -8.80 9.42 11.63
CA SER A 182 -9.01 10.04 12.95
C SER A 182 -7.94 11.07 13.32
N GLU A 183 -6.70 10.82 12.94
CA GLU A 183 -5.54 11.66 13.23
C GLU A 183 -4.61 11.65 12.01
N VAL A 184 -4.03 12.80 11.64
CA VAL A 184 -3.13 12.92 10.50
C VAL A 184 -1.83 13.57 10.96
N LEU A 185 -0.73 12.87 10.76
CA LEU A 185 0.60 13.43 10.97
C LEU A 185 1.08 14.08 9.68
N VAL A 186 1.60 15.30 9.78
CA VAL A 186 2.19 16.04 8.66
C VAL A 186 3.67 16.23 8.92
N THR A 187 4.48 15.96 7.90
CA THR A 187 5.94 16.16 7.89
C THR A 187 6.40 16.46 6.46
N SER A 188 7.69 16.61 6.22
CA SER A 188 8.25 16.77 4.87
C SER A 188 9.24 15.65 4.55
N ILE A 189 9.49 15.42 3.25
CA ILE A 189 10.47 14.42 2.83
C ILE A 189 11.88 14.72 3.37
N LYS A 190 12.23 16.01 3.49
CA LYS A 190 13.49 16.49 4.08
C LYS A 190 13.62 16.17 5.57
N GLU A 191 12.53 16.29 6.33
CA GLU A 191 12.53 15.97 7.76
C GLU A 191 12.71 14.48 8.02
N ILE A 192 12.07 13.62 7.21
CA ILE A 192 12.13 12.17 7.40
C ILE A 192 13.35 11.52 6.73
N LEU A 193 14.08 12.24 5.87
CA LEU A 193 15.34 11.80 5.28
C LEU A 193 16.37 12.94 5.25
N PRO A 194 16.89 13.34 6.43
CA PRO A 194 17.95 14.34 6.50
C PRO A 194 19.24 13.78 5.88
N LEU A 195 20.06 14.67 5.29
CA LEU A 195 21.33 14.31 4.66
C LEU A 195 21.19 13.17 3.63
N HIS A 196 20.08 13.18 2.89
CA HIS A 196 19.80 12.20 1.83
C HIS A 196 20.94 12.12 0.82
N PHE A 197 21.14 10.91 0.29
CA PHE A 197 22.11 10.69 -0.76
C PHE A 197 21.63 11.30 -2.08
N THR A 198 22.53 11.94 -2.81
CA THR A 198 22.37 12.32 -4.21
C THR A 198 23.65 11.95 -4.97
N LEU A 199 23.53 11.67 -6.27
CA LEU A 199 24.67 11.39 -7.15
C LEU A 199 25.40 12.66 -7.60
N THR A 200 24.83 13.83 -7.36
CA THR A 200 25.34 15.13 -7.84
C THR A 200 26.16 15.89 -6.81
N ASP A 201 26.43 15.30 -5.65
CA ASP A 201 27.30 15.86 -4.60
C ASP A 201 28.73 15.34 -4.72
#